data_AF-Q3A4V0-F1
#
_entry.id   AF-Q3A4V0-F1
#
_cell.length_a   1.000
_cell.length_b   1.000
_cell.length_c   1.000
_cell.angle_alpha   90.00
_cell.angle_beta   90.00
_cell.angle_gamma   90.00
#
_symmetry.space_group_name_H-M   'P 1'
#
loop_
_entity.id
_entity.type
_entity.pdbx_description
1 polymer ?
#
loop_
_entity_poly.entity_id
_entity_poly.type
_entity_poly.pdbx_seq_one_letter_code
_entity_poly.pdbx_strand_id
1 'polypeptide(L)'
;MCTVSPENSLMSVEEVALELGTTPLNILLYIKRGQLQGQEIEGKWFVASESLSALKATSDSVGSAPCKSSCGHGGGCGGGCH
;
A
#
# COMPACT_ATOMS: atom_id res chain seq x y z
N MET A 1 -23.43 -10.27 27.40
CA MET A 1 -23.14 -9.91 26.00
C MET A 1 -21.81 -10.54 25.65
N CYS A 2 -21.83 -11.68 24.97
CA CYS A 2 -20.61 -12.34 24.50
C CYS A 2 -20.06 -11.47 23.37
N THR A 3 -19.04 -10.66 23.67
CA THR A 3 -18.31 -9.93 22.65
C THR A 3 -17.54 -10.95 21.83
N VAL A 4 -18.11 -11.34 20.69
CA VAL A 4 -17.33 -11.91 19.58
C VAL A 4 -16.23 -10.89 19.29
N SER A 5 -15.03 -11.19 19.78
CA SER A 5 -13.84 -10.41 19.44
C SER A 5 -13.69 -10.59 17.94
N PRO A 6 -13.70 -9.52 17.13
CA PRO A 6 -13.58 -9.66 15.70
C PRO A 6 -12.28 -10.41 15.46
N GLU A 7 -12.40 -11.54 14.79
CA GLU A 7 -11.30 -12.33 14.30
C GLU A 7 -10.09 -11.47 13.95
N ASN A 8 -9.01 -11.63 14.70
CA ASN A 8 -7.67 -11.25 14.26
C ASN A 8 -7.32 -12.16 13.09
N SER A 9 -7.99 -11.92 11.95
CA SER A 9 -7.92 -12.74 10.75
C SER A 9 -6.56 -12.45 10.12
N LEU A 10 -5.62 -13.32 10.47
CA LEU A 10 -4.28 -13.34 9.94
C LEU A 10 -4.35 -13.92 8.52
N MET A 11 -4.11 -13.08 7.53
CA MET A 11 -4.09 -13.49 6.13
C MET A 11 -2.66 -13.84 5.71
N SER A 12 -2.52 -14.83 4.84
CA SER A 12 -1.21 -15.17 4.27
C SER A 12 -0.70 -14.04 3.39
N VAL A 13 0.62 -13.93 3.27
CA VAL A 13 1.25 -12.92 2.40
C VAL A 13 0.77 -13.06 0.95
N GLU A 14 0.51 -14.28 0.47
CA GLU A 14 0.00 -14.54 -0.87
C GLU A 14 -1.40 -13.96 -1.08
N GLU A 15 -2.32 -14.17 -0.13
CA GLU A 15 -3.69 -13.63 -0.19
C GLU A 15 -3.68 -12.11 -0.16
N VAL A 16 -2.89 -11.53 0.73
CA VAL A 16 -2.74 -10.07 0.89
C VAL A 16 -2.15 -9.45 -0.37
N ALA A 17 -1.17 -10.11 -0.99
CA ALA A 17 -0.57 -9.67 -2.23
C ALA A 17 -1.60 -9.63 -3.37
N LEU A 18 -2.45 -10.66 -3.49
CA LEU A 18 -3.55 -10.68 -4.45
C LEU A 18 -4.56 -9.56 -4.17
N GLU A 19 -4.91 -9.35 -2.90
CA GLU A 19 -5.90 -8.35 -2.49
C GLU A 19 -5.42 -6.90 -2.72
N LEU A 20 -4.12 -6.64 -2.57
CA LEU A 20 -3.49 -5.35 -2.84
C LEU A 20 -3.02 -5.19 -4.30
N GLY A 21 -3.14 -6.23 -5.13
CA GLY A 21 -2.62 -6.23 -6.51
C GLY A 21 -1.10 -6.05 -6.59
N THR A 22 -0.37 -6.62 -5.64
CA THR A 22 1.09 -6.49 -5.54
C THR A 22 1.78 -7.85 -5.42
N THR A 23 3.08 -7.88 -5.16
CA THR A 23 3.84 -9.13 -5.02
C THR A 23 4.01 -9.52 -3.55
N PRO A 24 4.10 -10.82 -3.24
CA PRO A 24 4.44 -11.32 -1.89
C PRO A 24 5.66 -10.64 -1.28
N LEU A 25 6.69 -10.41 -2.11
CA LEU A 25 7.91 -9.70 -1.70
C LEU A 25 7.61 -8.27 -1.26
N ASN A 26 6.72 -7.55 -1.96
CA ASN A 26 6.35 -6.19 -1.58
C ASN A 26 5.60 -6.16 -0.25
N ILE A 27 4.79 -7.18 0.06
CA ILE A 27 4.15 -7.31 1.38
C ILE A 27 5.20 -7.48 2.49
N LEU A 28 6.20 -8.34 2.28
CA LEU A 28 7.33 -8.47 3.22
C LEU A 28 8.08 -7.14 3.41
N LEU A 29 8.23 -6.35 2.33
CA LEU A 29 8.81 -5.01 2.42
C LEU A 29 7.92 -4.04 3.22
N TYR A 30 6.60 -4.07 3.07
CA TYR A 30 5.69 -3.26 3.87
C TYR A 30 5.77 -3.60 5.36
N ILE A 31 5.84 -4.88 5.69
CA ILE A 31 6.05 -5.34 7.08
C ILE A 31 7.40 -4.82 7.60
N LYS A 32 8.48 -5.00 6.83
CA LYS A 32 9.82 -4.51 7.20
C LYS A 32 9.89 -2.98 7.38
N ARG A 33 9.05 -2.23 6.65
CA ARG A 33 8.94 -0.76 6.72
C ARG A 33 8.00 -0.29 7.83
N GLY A 34 7.34 -1.20 8.55
CA GLY A 34 6.36 -0.87 9.60
C GLY A 34 5.03 -0.33 9.06
N GLN A 35 4.71 -0.56 7.79
CA GLN A 35 3.46 -0.13 7.16
C GLN A 35 2.34 -1.18 7.30
N LEU A 36 2.70 -2.44 7.53
CA LEU A 36 1.77 -3.53 7.82
C LEU A 36 2.21 -4.25 9.10
N GLN A 37 1.25 -4.59 9.96
CA GLN A 37 1.48 -5.49 11.08
C GLN A 37 1.56 -6.93 10.56
N GLY A 38 2.79 -7.44 10.43
CA GLY A 38 3.05 -8.83 10.09
C GLY A 38 3.47 -9.65 11.31
N GLN A 39 3.06 -10.90 11.36
CA GLN A 39 3.52 -11.89 12.34
C GLN A 39 4.06 -13.13 11.62
N GLU A 40 5.24 -13.58 12.05
CA GLU A 40 5.80 -14.86 11.61
C GLU A 40 5.25 -15.99 12.48
N ILE A 41 4.63 -16.98 11.86
CA ILE A 41 4.07 -18.18 12.50
C ILE A 41 4.60 -19.39 11.72
N GLU A 42 5.35 -20.27 12.39
CA GLU A 42 5.92 -21.49 11.81
C GLU A 42 6.76 -21.24 10.54
N GLY A 43 7.50 -20.13 10.49
CA GLY A 43 8.34 -19.75 9.34
C GLY A 43 7.57 -19.17 8.15
N LYS A 44 6.27 -18.90 8.31
CA LYS A 44 5.44 -18.22 7.33
C LYS A 44 4.98 -16.87 7.87
N TRP A 45 4.94 -15.88 6.98
CA TRP A 45 4.48 -14.55 7.32
C TRP A 45 2.96 -14.43 7.11
N PHE A 46 2.31 -13.83 8.09
CA PHE A 46 0.90 -13.49 8.06
C PHE A 46 0.71 -12.01 8.37
N VAL A 47 -0.32 -11.40 7.82
CA VAL A 47 -0.65 -9.98 8.01
C VAL A 47 -1.98 -9.86 8.72
N ALA A 48 -2.05 -8.97 9.70
CA ALA A 48 -3.31 -8.65 10.36
C ALA A 48 -4.24 -7.87 9.42
N SER A 49 -5.46 -8.36 9.21
CA SER A 49 -6.48 -7.71 8.36
C SER A 49 -6.77 -6.25 8.74
N GLU A 50 -6.69 -5.91 10.03
CA GLU A 50 -6.84 -4.52 10.52
C GLU A 50 -5.76 -3.59 9.94
N SER A 51 -4.50 -4.02 9.90
CA SER A 51 -3.41 -3.25 9.31
C SER A 51 -3.55 -3.10 7.81
N LEU A 52 -4.03 -4.14 7.14
CA LEU A 52 -4.32 -4.09 5.71
C LEU A 52 -5.39 -3.03 5.41
N SER A 53 -6.48 -3.05 6.19
CA SER A 53 -7.56 -2.06 6.06
C SER A 53 -7.07 -0.63 6.29
N ALA A 54 -6.20 -0.41 7.28
CA ALA A 54 -5.58 0.88 7.54
C ALA A 54 -4.67 1.36 6.38
N LEU A 55 -3.89 0.43 5.79
CA LEU A 55 -3.06 0.72 4.62
C LEU A 55 -3.90 1.11 3.40
N LYS A 56 -5.02 0.40 3.17
CA LYS A 56 -5.96 0.71 2.08
C LYS A 56 -6.60 2.08 2.25
N ALA A 57 -7.08 2.39 3.46
CA ALA A 57 -7.66 3.71 3.76
C ALA A 57 -6.65 4.85 3.54
N THR A 58 -5.38 4.62 3.86
CA THR A 58 -4.30 5.59 3.64
C THR A 58 -3.93 5.71 2.17
N SER A 59 -3.91 4.60 1.42
CA SER A 59 -3.59 4.58 -0.02
C SER A 59 -4.67 5.27 -0.86
N ASP A 60 -5.94 5.12 -0.50
CA ASP A 60 -7.05 5.83 -1.14
C ASP A 60 -6.98 7.35 -0.90
N SER A 61 -6.46 7.75 0.26
CA SER A 61 -6.23 9.15 0.62
C SER A 61 -5.04 9.80 -0.12
N VAL A 62 -4.25 9.04 -0.87
CA VAL A 62 -3.19 9.53 -1.78
C VAL A 62 -3.65 9.41 -3.25
N GLY A 63 -4.97 9.44 -3.49
CA GLY A 63 -5.60 9.52 -4.81
C GLY A 63 -5.79 10.94 -5.35
N SER A 64 -4.86 11.86 -5.14
CA SER A 64 -4.84 13.16 -5.85
C SER A 64 -3.43 13.62 -6.16
N ALA A 65 -2.77 12.87 -7.02
CA ALA A 65 -1.99 13.48 -8.09
C ALA A 65 -2.12 12.56 -9.31
N PRO A 66 -3.15 12.75 -10.17
CA PRO A 66 -2.94 12.34 -11.55
C PRO A 66 -1.63 12.99 -11.96
N CYS A 67 -0.72 12.20 -12.54
CA CYS A 67 0.47 12.68 -13.18
C CYS A 67 0.09 13.95 -13.93
N LYS A 68 0.47 15.12 -13.39
CA LYS A 68 0.19 16.40 -14.03
C LYS A 68 1.21 16.45 -15.15
N SER A 69 0.93 15.74 -16.23
CA SER A 69 1.51 15.93 -17.54
C SER A 69 1.10 17.32 -17.98
N SER A 70 1.72 18.33 -17.37
CA SER A 70 1.89 19.63 -17.97
C SER A 70 2.96 19.51 -19.05
N CYS A 71 2.75 18.62 -20.02
CA CYS A 71 3.13 18.92 -21.39
C CYS A 71 2.14 19.99 -21.87
N GLY A 72 2.34 21.20 -21.32
CA GLY A 72 1.76 22.43 -21.83
C GLY A 72 2.27 22.59 -23.24
N HIS A 73 1.39 22.32 -24.19
CA HIS A 73 1.57 22.71 -25.58
C HIS A 73 1.78 24.24 -25.62
N GLY A 74 2.95 24.67 -26.09
CA GLY A 74 3.20 25.99 -26.67
C GLY A 74 2.85 27.23 -25.84
N GLY A 75 3.74 27.64 -24.93
CA GLY A 75 3.72 28.98 -24.34
C GLY A 75 5.12 29.34 -23.83
N GLY A 76 5.81 30.22 -24.54
CA GLY A 76 7.26 30.39 -24.46
C GLY A 76 7.83 30.97 -23.17
N CYS A 77 9.13 30.75 -23.00
CA CYS A 77 10.05 31.59 -22.25
C CYS A 77 11.36 31.65 -23.05
N GLY A 78 11.77 32.86 -23.42
CA GLY A 78 12.95 33.12 -24.23
C GLY A 78 14.26 32.90 -23.47
N GLY A 79 15.30 32.64 -24.24
CA GLY A 79 16.70 32.71 -23.82
C GLY A 79 17.55 32.86 -25.07
N GLY A 80 17.83 34.09 -25.47
CA GLY A 80 18.79 34.37 -26.54
C GLY A 80 20.20 34.07 -26.07
N CYS A 81 21.03 33.50 -26.94
CA CYS A 81 22.49 33.47 -26.87
C CYS A 81 23.02 33.24 -28.31
N HIS A 82 23.65 34.29 -28.86
CA HIS A 82 24.48 34.42 -30.07
C HIS A 82 24.20 33.55 -31.32
#